data_AF-A0A1J0GI86-F1
#
_entry.id   AF-A0A1J0GI86-F1
#
_cell.length_a   1.000
_cell.length_b   1.000
_cell.length_c   1.000
_cell.angle_alpha   90.00
_cell.angle_beta   90.00
_cell.angle_gamma   90.00
#
_symmetry.space_group_name_H-M   'P 1'
#
loop_
_entity.id
_entity.type
_entity.pdbx_description
1 polymer ?
#
loop_
_entity_poly.entity_id
_entity_poly.type
_entity_poly.pdbx_seq_one_letter_code
_entity_poly.pdbx_strand_id
1 'polypeptide(L)'
;MIESLLFIPDNLLNPIISSTSIIIGTILGGIFSWFINKNSTALSIKTQSKIEKANREYAEQNKALKLNEYATIIQLDICTTLFQSLRMLKEFDDQNKISIYPIPMNFNYAQAIVALAKDFNLKDISYIYQLYGIIEKLYNDTKGYHYDEKHYTLIKEDYEMFIKKIYGNNFLRVLEFDIDIVTYEDLYNNEIIKLGYKNVLIKLDNITH
;
A
#
# COMPACT_ATOMS: atom_id res chain seq x y z
N MET A 1 24.18 63.23 69.00
CA MET A 1 23.04 62.73 69.78
C MET A 1 22.53 61.48 69.09
N ILE A 2 22.95 60.35 69.66
CA ILE A 2 22.39 58.99 69.55
C ILE A 2 22.40 58.36 68.15
N GLU A 3 23.47 57.58 67.94
CA GLU A 3 23.47 56.36 67.12
C GLU A 3 22.20 55.55 67.38
N SER A 4 21.31 55.49 66.39
CA SER A 4 20.25 54.47 66.37
C SER A 4 20.82 53.21 65.71
N LEU A 5 21.72 52.54 66.43
CA LEU A 5 22.13 51.19 66.09
C LEU A 5 20.97 50.28 66.49
N LEU A 6 20.31 49.69 65.49
CA LEU A 6 19.23 48.73 65.65
C LEU A 6 19.72 47.55 66.51
N PHE A 7 19.41 47.55 67.81
CA PHE A 7 19.80 46.46 68.71
C PHE A 7 18.82 45.29 68.51
N ILE A 8 19.13 44.42 67.53
CA ILE A 8 18.41 43.16 67.33
C ILE A 8 18.97 42.16 68.34
N PRO A 9 18.16 41.56 69.23
CA PRO A 9 18.67 40.58 70.18
C PRO A 9 19.16 39.32 69.45
N ASP A 10 20.28 38.74 69.90
CA ASP A 10 20.99 37.64 69.23
C ASP A 10 20.11 36.40 68.97
N ASN A 11 19.06 36.21 69.78
CA ASN A 11 18.07 35.13 69.63
C ASN A 11 17.11 35.30 68.44
N LEU A 12 16.96 36.52 67.90
CA LEU A 12 16.15 36.84 66.71
C LEU A 12 16.98 37.01 65.44
N LEU A 13 18.30 37.23 65.58
CA LEU A 13 19.22 37.43 64.45
C LEU A 13 19.35 36.17 63.58
N ASN A 14 19.54 35.00 64.21
CA ASN A 14 19.67 33.71 63.51
C ASN A 14 18.38 33.30 62.77
N PRO A 15 17.17 33.39 63.36
CA PRO A 15 15.91 33.18 62.65
C PRO A 15 15.70 34.11 61.45
N ILE A 16 16.08 35.38 61.56
CA ILE A 16 15.95 36.35 60.46
C ILE A 16 16.91 35.99 59.32
N ILE A 17 18.19 35.74 59.62
CA ILE A 17 19.19 35.34 58.62
C ILE A 17 18.77 34.04 57.92
N SER A 18 18.28 33.04 58.68
CA SER A 18 17.77 31.79 58.15
C SER A 18 16.56 32.01 57.23
N SER A 19 15.58 32.78 57.68
CA SER A 19 14.36 33.07 56.90
C SER A 19 14.67 33.86 55.62
N THR A 20 15.55 34.86 55.70
CA THR A 20 16.01 35.63 54.52
C THR A 20 16.79 34.73 53.55
N SER A 21 17.62 33.82 54.06
CA SER A 21 18.35 32.84 53.23
C SER A 21 17.40 31.89 52.51
N ILE A 22 16.35 31.42 53.16
CA ILE A 22 15.31 30.57 52.56
C ILE A 22 14.56 31.34 51.46
N ILE A 23 14.16 32.58 51.72
CA ILE A 23 13.44 33.41 50.73
C ILE A 23 14.31 33.67 49.51
N ILE A 24 15.57 34.08 49.70
CA ILE A 24 16.51 34.35 48.60
C ILE A 24 16.80 33.05 47.82
N GLY A 25 17.07 31.95 48.52
CA GLY A 25 17.29 30.65 47.89
C GLY A 25 16.10 30.17 47.06
N THR A 26 14.88 30.41 47.52
CA THR A 26 13.64 30.06 46.81
C THR A 26 13.46 30.92 45.56
N ILE A 27 13.72 32.22 45.64
CA ILE A 27 13.63 33.14 44.50
C ILE A 27 14.67 32.78 43.43
N LEU A 28 15.93 32.60 43.84
CA LEU A 28 17.01 32.20 42.92
C LEU A 28 16.73 30.83 42.30
N GLY A 29 16.32 29.85 43.12
CA GLY A 29 15.92 28.52 42.65
C GLY A 29 14.79 28.57 41.62
N GLY A 30 13.78 29.41 41.84
CA GLY A 30 12.69 29.65 40.90
C GLY A 30 13.15 30.27 39.58
N ILE A 31 14.02 31.28 39.63
CA ILE A 31 14.56 31.96 38.45
C ILE A 31 15.41 31.00 37.61
N PHE A 32 16.35 30.29 38.23
CA PHE A 32 17.20 29.32 37.51
C PHE A 32 16.38 28.15 36.97
N SER A 33 15.40 27.64 37.73
CA SER A 33 14.49 26.59 37.26
C SER A 33 13.67 27.05 36.05
N TRP A 34 13.15 28.27 36.06
CA TRP A 34 12.41 28.83 34.93
C TRP A 34 13.30 28.98 33.69
N PHE A 35 14.53 29.47 33.85
CA PHE A 35 15.47 29.61 32.74
C PHE A 35 15.84 28.25 32.11
N ILE A 36 16.18 27.27 32.95
CA ILE A 36 16.49 25.90 32.50
C ILE A 36 15.28 25.28 31.82
N ASN A 37 14.09 25.39 32.43
CA ASN A 37 12.87 24.80 31.89
C ASN A 37 12.48 25.43 30.55
N LYS A 38 12.59 26.75 30.41
CA LYS A 38 12.32 27.46 29.15
C LYS A 38 13.23 26.99 28.02
N ASN A 39 14.53 26.87 28.29
CA ASN A 39 15.50 26.42 27.28
C ASN A 39 15.31 24.94 26.93
N SER A 40 15.12 24.08 27.94
CA SER A 40 14.85 22.65 27.76
C SER A 40 13.56 22.41 26.97
N THR A 41 12.49 23.14 27.29
CA THR A 41 11.22 23.08 26.56
C THR A 41 11.38 23.52 25.12
N ALA A 42 12.10 24.61 24.85
CA ALA A 42 12.36 25.06 23.48
C ALA A 42 13.14 24.02 22.66
N LEU A 43 14.17 23.39 23.25
CA LEU A 43 14.93 22.32 22.61
C LEU A 43 14.07 21.07 22.39
N SER A 44 13.23 20.71 23.35
CA SER A 44 12.29 19.59 23.26
C SER A 44 11.30 19.81 22.12
N ILE A 45 10.66 20.97 22.03
CA ILE A 45 9.75 21.33 20.92
C ILE A 45 10.46 21.24 19.57
N LYS A 46 11.69 21.76 19.48
CA LYS A 46 12.49 21.68 18.24
C LYS A 46 12.83 20.24 17.87
N THR A 47 13.09 19.38 18.85
CA THR A 47 13.41 17.98 18.61
C THR A 47 12.16 17.20 18.21
N GLN A 48 11.05 17.40 18.91
CA GLN A 48 9.76 16.80 18.62
C GLN A 48 9.27 17.16 17.21
N SER A 49 9.35 18.44 16.83
CA SER A 49 8.98 18.87 15.47
C SER A 49 9.84 18.24 14.37
N LYS A 50 11.14 18.04 14.61
CA LYS A 50 12.02 17.30 13.69
C LYS A 50 11.62 15.83 13.58
N ILE A 51 11.33 15.18 14.70
CA ILE A 51 10.87 13.78 14.74
C ILE A 51 9.54 13.65 14.00
N GLU A 52 8.59 14.54 14.24
CA GLU A 52 7.30 14.55 13.54
C GLU A 52 7.46 14.73 12.04
N LYS A 53 8.35 15.62 11.61
CA LYS A 53 8.64 15.80 10.17
C LYS A 53 9.22 14.52 9.57
N ALA A 54 10.23 13.93 10.20
CA ALA A 54 10.80 12.66 9.75
C ALA A 54 9.73 11.56 9.70
N ASN A 55 8.89 11.44 10.72
CA ASN A 55 7.80 10.45 10.76
C ASN A 55 6.79 10.65 9.63
N ARG A 56 6.47 11.90 9.24
CA ARG A 56 5.63 12.19 8.08
C ARG A 56 6.28 11.75 6.78
N GLU A 57 7.55 12.10 6.58
CA GLU A 57 8.33 11.69 5.40
C GLU A 57 8.38 10.14 5.29
N TYR A 58 8.67 9.44 6.39
CA TYR A 58 8.63 7.98 6.45
C TYR A 58 7.25 7.40 6.17
N ALA A 59 6.18 8.02 6.69
CA ALA A 59 4.81 7.57 6.44
C ALA A 59 4.42 7.72 4.96
N GLU A 60 4.85 8.81 4.32
CA GLU A 60 4.63 9.05 2.88
C GLU A 60 5.40 8.04 2.03
N GLN A 61 6.67 7.79 2.33
CA GLN A 61 7.47 6.76 1.64
C GLN A 61 6.86 5.37 1.79
N ASN A 62 6.48 4.97 3.00
CA ASN A 62 5.82 3.68 3.24
C ASN A 62 4.49 3.57 2.51
N LYS A 63 3.74 4.67 2.39
CA LYS A 63 2.48 4.68 1.63
C LYS A 63 2.73 4.48 0.14
N ALA A 64 3.76 5.13 -0.42
CA ALA A 64 4.14 4.96 -1.83
C ALA A 64 4.61 3.52 -2.11
N LEU A 65 5.45 2.95 -1.24
CA LEU A 65 5.88 1.55 -1.35
C LEU A 65 4.70 0.59 -1.34
N LYS A 66 3.76 0.74 -0.39
CA LYS A 66 2.55 -0.10 -0.34
C LYS A 66 1.69 0.04 -1.59
N LEU A 67 1.54 1.26 -2.12
CA LEU A 67 0.79 1.48 -3.35
C LEU A 67 1.43 0.74 -4.53
N ASN A 68 2.76 0.80 -4.65
CA ASN A 68 3.53 0.07 -5.66
C ASN A 68 3.37 -1.45 -5.51
N GLU A 69 3.49 -1.97 -4.28
CA GLU A 69 3.26 -3.40 -3.99
C GLU A 69 1.84 -3.84 -4.42
N TYR A 70 0.81 -3.07 -4.07
CA TYR A 70 -0.57 -3.40 -4.43
C TYR A 70 -0.84 -3.31 -5.93
N ALA A 71 -0.29 -2.30 -6.62
CA ALA A 71 -0.38 -2.21 -8.07
C ALA A 71 0.30 -3.40 -8.74
N THR A 72 1.48 -3.78 -8.27
CA THR A 72 2.25 -4.95 -8.75
C THR A 72 1.46 -6.24 -8.57
N ILE A 73 0.87 -6.47 -7.41
CA ILE A 73 0.04 -7.66 -7.14
C ILE A 73 -1.11 -7.76 -8.14
N ILE A 74 -1.86 -6.66 -8.34
CA ILE A 74 -3.01 -6.66 -9.25
C ILE A 74 -2.57 -6.89 -10.69
N GLN A 75 -1.48 -6.25 -11.13
CA GLN A 75 -0.93 -6.42 -12.46
C GLN A 75 -0.46 -7.86 -12.70
N LEU A 76 0.26 -8.45 -11.73
CA LEU A 76 0.73 -9.83 -11.78
C LEU A 76 -0.43 -10.82 -11.86
N ASP A 77 -1.46 -10.69 -11.02
CA ASP A 77 -2.63 -11.58 -11.03
C ASP A 77 -3.31 -11.54 -12.40
N ILE A 78 -3.57 -10.34 -12.95
CA ILE A 78 -4.25 -10.18 -14.24
C ILE A 78 -3.39 -10.69 -15.39
N CYS A 79 -2.12 -10.31 -15.46
CA CYS A 79 -1.24 -10.67 -16.57
C CYS A 79 -0.88 -12.16 -16.54
N THR A 80 -0.68 -12.75 -15.35
CA THR A 80 -0.50 -14.20 -15.22
C THR A 80 -1.75 -14.93 -15.65
N THR A 81 -2.94 -14.47 -15.24
CA THR A 81 -4.20 -15.08 -15.72
C THR A 81 -4.32 -14.97 -17.23
N LEU A 82 -3.99 -13.81 -17.82
CA LEU A 82 -3.99 -13.61 -19.28
C LEU A 82 -3.08 -14.63 -19.97
N PHE A 83 -1.82 -14.72 -19.53
CA PHE A 83 -0.84 -15.62 -20.08
C PHE A 83 -1.29 -17.08 -20.00
N GLN A 84 -1.69 -17.53 -18.81
CA GLN A 84 -2.11 -18.91 -18.59
C GLN A 84 -3.39 -19.25 -19.36
N SER A 85 -4.33 -18.30 -19.47
CA SER A 85 -5.54 -18.48 -20.26
C SER A 85 -5.22 -18.66 -21.74
N LEU A 86 -4.35 -17.81 -22.31
CA LEU A 86 -3.95 -17.93 -23.72
C LEU A 86 -3.21 -19.24 -23.98
N ARG A 87 -2.29 -19.61 -23.08
CA ARG A 87 -1.55 -20.87 -23.15
C ARG A 87 -2.49 -22.07 -23.10
N MET A 88 -3.39 -22.11 -22.11
CA MET A 88 -4.39 -23.17 -21.98
C MET A 88 -5.24 -23.29 -23.24
N LEU A 89 -5.77 -22.18 -23.78
CA LEU A 89 -6.63 -22.18 -24.96
C LEU A 89 -5.94 -22.74 -26.22
N LYS A 90 -4.61 -22.65 -26.31
CA LYS A 90 -3.83 -23.27 -27.39
C LYS A 90 -3.55 -24.75 -27.15
N GLU A 91 -3.43 -25.15 -25.89
CA GLU A 91 -3.15 -26.54 -25.49
C GLU A 91 -4.43 -27.38 -25.31
N PHE A 92 -5.62 -26.77 -25.33
CA PHE A 92 -6.88 -27.48 -25.31
C PHE A 92 -7.00 -28.40 -26.54
N ASP A 93 -6.77 -29.68 -26.31
CA ASP A 93 -6.93 -30.77 -27.26
C ASP A 93 -7.89 -31.81 -26.65
N ASP A 94 -8.94 -32.15 -27.40
CA ASP A 94 -9.95 -33.13 -27.00
C ASP A 94 -9.32 -34.51 -26.69
N GLN A 95 -8.12 -34.78 -27.19
CA GLN A 95 -7.36 -36.02 -26.97
C GLN A 95 -6.37 -35.97 -25.79
N ASN A 96 -6.01 -34.79 -25.28
CA ASN A 96 -4.98 -34.63 -24.25
C ASN A 96 -5.45 -33.75 -23.06
N LYS A 97 -6.23 -34.35 -22.16
CA LYS A 97 -6.83 -33.69 -20.98
C LYS A 97 -5.90 -33.63 -19.76
N ILE A 98 -4.59 -33.77 -19.95
CA ILE A 98 -3.65 -34.20 -18.90
C ILE A 98 -3.08 -33.04 -18.06
N SER A 99 -3.34 -31.78 -18.40
CA SER A 99 -3.04 -30.68 -17.46
C SER A 99 -3.90 -29.44 -17.68
N ILE A 100 -4.35 -28.88 -16.57
CA ILE A 100 -4.93 -27.54 -16.50
C ILE A 100 -3.93 -26.67 -15.75
N TYR A 101 -3.47 -25.59 -16.37
CA TYR A 101 -2.63 -24.63 -15.67
C TYR A 101 -3.44 -23.96 -14.55
N PRO A 102 -2.97 -23.95 -13.30
CA PRO A 102 -3.67 -23.29 -12.23
C PRO A 102 -3.58 -21.77 -12.41
N ILE A 103 -4.65 -21.06 -12.06
CA ILE A 103 -4.64 -19.60 -11.99
C ILE A 103 -4.30 -19.18 -10.56
N PRO A 104 -3.21 -18.44 -10.30
CA PRO A 104 -2.94 -17.89 -8.99
C PRO A 104 -3.88 -16.69 -8.71
N MET A 105 -4.21 -16.48 -7.44
CA MET A 105 -5.04 -15.35 -7.03
C MET A 105 -4.67 -14.88 -5.62
N ASN A 106 -4.50 -13.57 -5.45
CA ASN A 106 -4.41 -12.98 -4.13
C ASN A 106 -5.81 -12.73 -3.54
N PHE A 107 -6.20 -13.47 -2.49
CA PHE A 107 -7.50 -13.32 -1.83
C PHE A 107 -7.72 -11.97 -1.12
N ASN A 108 -6.65 -11.21 -0.85
CA ASN A 108 -6.73 -9.89 -0.22
C ASN A 108 -6.78 -8.76 -1.25
N TYR A 109 -7.17 -9.04 -2.50
CA TYR A 109 -7.26 -8.06 -3.58
C TYR A 109 -8.15 -6.85 -3.25
N ALA A 110 -9.17 -7.01 -2.40
CA ALA A 110 -9.97 -5.87 -1.95
C ALA A 110 -9.15 -4.79 -1.24
N GLN A 111 -8.13 -5.16 -0.45
CA GLN A 111 -7.24 -4.19 0.21
C GLN A 111 -6.36 -3.48 -0.82
N ALA A 112 -5.87 -4.22 -1.81
CA ALA A 112 -5.09 -3.66 -2.90
C ALA A 112 -5.90 -2.64 -3.73
N ILE A 113 -7.16 -2.97 -4.05
CA ILE A 113 -8.06 -2.08 -4.77
C ILE A 113 -8.36 -0.80 -3.97
N VAL A 114 -8.57 -0.90 -2.65
CA VAL A 114 -8.79 0.27 -1.79
C VAL A 114 -7.58 1.19 -1.78
N ALA A 115 -6.35 0.63 -1.80
CA ALA A 115 -5.14 1.44 -1.87
C ALA A 115 -5.06 2.26 -3.18
N LEU A 116 -5.56 1.72 -4.29
CA LEU A 116 -5.60 2.37 -5.60
C LEU A 116 -6.68 3.47 -5.72
N ALA A 117 -7.65 3.54 -4.80
CA ALA A 117 -8.84 4.39 -4.94
C ALA A 117 -8.55 5.90 -5.03
N LYS A 118 -7.36 6.36 -4.66
CA LYS A 118 -6.94 7.76 -4.83
C LYS A 118 -6.50 8.07 -6.25
N ASP A 119 -5.89 7.11 -6.91
CA ASP A 119 -5.31 7.28 -8.24
C ASP A 119 -6.27 6.81 -9.33
N PHE A 120 -7.14 5.84 -9.02
CA PHE A 120 -8.08 5.20 -9.94
C PHE A 120 -9.50 5.74 -9.76
N ASN A 121 -10.18 6.04 -10.87
CA ASN A 121 -11.58 6.45 -10.81
C ASN A 121 -12.49 5.22 -10.64
N LEU A 122 -13.78 5.44 -10.32
CA LEU A 122 -14.74 4.35 -10.11
C LEU A 122 -14.86 3.38 -11.29
N LYS A 123 -14.73 3.88 -12.53
CA LYS A 123 -14.78 3.05 -13.74
C LYS A 123 -13.53 2.17 -13.85
N ASP A 124 -12.35 2.71 -13.54
CA ASP A 124 -11.10 1.96 -13.51
C ASP A 124 -11.18 0.82 -12.46
N ILE A 125 -11.64 1.15 -11.25
CA ILE A 125 -11.85 0.19 -10.17
C ILE A 125 -12.87 -0.88 -10.56
N SER A 126 -13.96 -0.50 -11.25
CA SER A 126 -14.95 -1.45 -11.76
C SER A 126 -14.36 -2.43 -12.77
N TYR A 127 -13.43 -2.00 -13.64
CA TYR A 127 -12.74 -2.91 -14.55
C TYR A 127 -11.89 -3.93 -13.78
N ILE A 128 -11.14 -3.50 -12.76
CA ILE A 128 -10.33 -4.40 -11.92
C ILE A 128 -11.23 -5.43 -11.23
N TYR A 129 -12.34 -5.01 -10.62
CA TYR A 129 -13.28 -5.92 -9.97
C TYR A 129 -13.91 -6.93 -10.94
N GLN A 130 -14.25 -6.50 -12.16
CA GLN A 130 -14.79 -7.40 -13.18
C GLN A 130 -13.79 -8.49 -13.58
N LEU A 131 -12.49 -8.15 -13.62
CA LEU A 131 -11.45 -9.14 -13.88
C LEU A 131 -11.27 -10.08 -12.68
N TYR A 132 -11.20 -9.55 -11.46
CA TYR A 132 -11.08 -10.38 -10.26
C TYR A 132 -12.25 -11.35 -10.08
N GLY A 133 -13.48 -10.96 -10.42
CA GLY A 133 -14.62 -11.88 -10.37
C GLY A 133 -14.45 -13.09 -11.31
N ILE A 134 -13.81 -12.90 -12.47
CA ILE A 134 -13.51 -14.01 -13.38
C ILE A 134 -12.29 -14.81 -12.91
N ILE A 135 -11.23 -14.14 -12.44
CA ILE A 135 -10.03 -14.77 -11.89
C ILE A 135 -10.40 -15.67 -10.70
N GLU A 136 -11.28 -15.21 -9.82
CA GLU A 136 -11.76 -15.98 -8.67
C GLU A 136 -12.53 -17.22 -9.09
N LYS A 137 -13.38 -17.10 -10.12
CA LYS A 137 -14.05 -18.26 -10.71
C LYS A 137 -13.04 -19.26 -11.27
N LEU A 138 -12.12 -18.79 -12.13
CA LEU A 138 -11.05 -19.61 -12.73
C LEU A 138 -10.18 -20.29 -11.67
N TYR A 139 -9.78 -19.58 -10.62
CA TYR A 139 -9.03 -20.14 -9.50
C TYR A 139 -9.78 -21.33 -8.87
N ASN A 140 -11.07 -21.15 -8.58
CA ASN A 140 -11.87 -22.20 -7.94
C ASN A 140 -12.06 -23.41 -8.86
N ASP A 141 -12.38 -23.18 -10.13
CA ASP A 141 -12.65 -24.25 -11.08
C ASP A 141 -11.38 -25.03 -11.44
N THR A 142 -10.24 -24.34 -11.62
CA THR A 142 -8.95 -25.00 -11.89
C THR A 142 -8.43 -25.77 -10.68
N LYS A 143 -8.61 -25.26 -9.45
CA LYS A 143 -8.24 -25.94 -8.22
C LYS A 143 -9.09 -27.20 -7.95
N GLY A 144 -10.36 -27.16 -8.33
CA GLY A 144 -11.31 -28.26 -8.18
C GLY A 144 -11.31 -29.28 -9.32
N TYR A 145 -10.35 -29.22 -10.24
CA TYR A 145 -10.36 -30.08 -11.42
C TYR A 145 -10.15 -31.56 -11.08
N HIS A 146 -11.06 -32.41 -11.56
CA HIS A 146 -11.09 -33.85 -11.31
C HIS A 146 -10.96 -34.71 -12.57
N TYR A 147 -10.35 -34.18 -13.64
CA TYR A 147 -10.08 -34.90 -14.90
C TYR A 147 -11.33 -35.41 -15.65
N ASP A 148 -12.51 -34.86 -15.37
CA ASP A 148 -13.72 -35.15 -16.14
C ASP A 148 -14.00 -34.11 -17.22
N GLU A 149 -14.71 -34.56 -18.25
CA GLU A 149 -15.01 -33.78 -19.44
C GLU A 149 -15.88 -32.55 -19.17
N LYS A 150 -16.77 -32.63 -18.19
CA LYS A 150 -17.65 -31.52 -17.85
C LYS A 150 -16.85 -30.37 -17.24
N HIS A 151 -16.01 -30.65 -16.24
CA HIS A 151 -15.15 -29.62 -15.66
C HIS A 151 -14.11 -29.11 -16.66
N TYR A 152 -13.54 -29.97 -17.50
CA TYR A 152 -12.62 -29.56 -18.56
C TYR A 152 -13.26 -28.55 -19.52
N THR A 153 -14.50 -28.80 -19.94
CA THR A 153 -15.27 -27.91 -20.81
C THR A 153 -15.61 -26.59 -20.11
N LEU A 154 -16.05 -26.64 -18.85
CA LEU A 154 -16.34 -25.44 -18.06
C LEU A 154 -15.11 -24.54 -17.91
N ILE A 155 -13.97 -25.13 -17.57
CA ILE A 155 -12.71 -24.39 -17.40
C ILE A 155 -12.27 -23.76 -18.75
N LYS A 156 -12.45 -24.48 -19.87
CA LYS A 156 -12.23 -23.92 -21.21
C LYS A 156 -13.08 -22.67 -21.45
N GLU A 157 -14.38 -22.78 -21.18
CA GLU A 157 -15.32 -21.66 -21.33
C GLU A 157 -14.94 -20.47 -20.45
N ASP A 158 -14.42 -20.72 -19.25
CA ASP A 158 -13.96 -19.67 -18.34
C ASP A 158 -12.70 -18.97 -18.82
N TYR A 159 -11.75 -19.71 -19.38
CA TYR A 159 -10.59 -19.11 -20.05
C TYR A 159 -11.01 -18.27 -21.25
N GLU A 160 -11.91 -18.79 -22.08
CA GLU A 160 -12.45 -18.02 -23.21
C GLU A 160 -13.17 -16.77 -22.72
N MET A 161 -13.97 -16.87 -21.66
CA MET A 161 -14.71 -15.75 -21.07
C MET A 161 -13.74 -14.66 -20.62
N PHE A 162 -12.64 -15.03 -19.94
CA PHE A 162 -11.63 -14.07 -19.50
C PHE A 162 -10.97 -13.33 -20.67
N ILE A 163 -10.53 -14.06 -21.69
CA ILE A 163 -9.92 -13.45 -22.89
C ILE A 163 -10.93 -12.58 -23.65
N LYS A 164 -12.17 -13.06 -23.86
CA LYS A 164 -13.26 -12.29 -24.50
C LYS A 164 -13.63 -11.06 -23.69
N LYS A 165 -13.52 -11.10 -22.36
CA LYS A 165 -13.76 -9.94 -21.50
C LYS A 165 -12.79 -8.80 -21.84
N ILE A 166 -11.50 -9.11 -21.98
CA ILE A 166 -10.40 -8.15 -22.19
C ILE A 166 -10.26 -7.74 -23.67
N TYR A 167 -10.33 -8.69 -24.60
CA TYR A 167 -10.08 -8.47 -26.03
C TYR A 167 -11.35 -8.35 -26.88
N GLY A 168 -12.50 -8.81 -26.38
CA GLY A 168 -13.77 -8.76 -27.10
C GLY A 168 -13.72 -9.47 -28.44
N ASN A 169 -14.06 -8.73 -29.50
CA ASN A 169 -14.11 -9.26 -30.86
C ASN A 169 -12.73 -9.66 -31.39
N ASN A 170 -11.65 -9.17 -30.78
CA ASN A 170 -10.28 -9.56 -31.14
C ASN A 170 -9.82 -10.87 -30.47
N PHE A 171 -10.73 -11.66 -29.91
CA PHE A 171 -10.43 -12.95 -29.28
C PHE A 171 -9.56 -13.87 -30.14
N LEU A 172 -9.89 -14.05 -31.43
CA LEU A 172 -9.10 -14.92 -32.30
C LEU A 172 -7.69 -14.37 -32.56
N ARG A 173 -7.56 -13.04 -32.71
CA ARG A 173 -6.27 -12.38 -32.97
C ARG A 173 -5.30 -12.52 -31.80
N VAL A 174 -5.79 -12.45 -30.56
CA VAL A 174 -4.91 -12.63 -29.39
C VAL A 174 -4.44 -14.09 -29.24
N LEU A 175 -5.21 -15.07 -29.73
CA LEU A 175 -4.76 -16.46 -29.78
C LEU A 175 -3.63 -16.69 -30.79
N GLU A 176 -3.33 -15.74 -31.67
CA GLU A 176 -2.19 -15.81 -32.59
C GLU A 176 -0.86 -15.44 -31.90
N PHE A 177 -0.89 -14.89 -30.68
CA PHE A 177 0.32 -14.50 -29.95
C PHE A 177 1.24 -15.69 -29.71
N ASP A 178 2.52 -15.57 -30.03
CA ASP A 178 3.50 -16.59 -29.70
C ASP A 178 3.81 -16.56 -28.20
N ILE A 179 3.31 -17.57 -27.48
CA ILE A 179 3.35 -17.65 -26.02
C ILE A 179 4.78 -17.88 -25.50
N ASP A 180 5.67 -18.41 -26.33
CA ASP A 180 7.05 -18.69 -25.93
C ASP A 180 7.93 -17.43 -25.90
N ILE A 181 7.50 -16.35 -26.57
CA ILE A 181 8.25 -15.08 -26.67
C ILE A 181 7.50 -13.86 -26.15
N VAL A 182 6.20 -13.97 -25.87
CA VAL A 182 5.38 -12.85 -25.41
C VAL A 182 5.86 -12.28 -24.07
N THR A 183 5.98 -10.96 -23.99
CA THR A 183 6.32 -10.27 -22.75
C THR A 183 5.07 -9.86 -21.95
N TYR A 184 5.24 -9.47 -20.69
CA TYR A 184 4.15 -8.92 -19.89
C TYR A 184 3.52 -7.67 -20.54
N GLU A 185 4.35 -6.79 -21.09
CA GLU A 185 3.88 -5.56 -21.73
C GLU A 185 3.05 -5.88 -22.99
N ASP A 186 3.47 -6.86 -23.79
CA ASP A 186 2.74 -7.26 -25.00
C ASP A 186 1.30 -7.71 -24.70
N LEU A 187 1.04 -8.26 -23.51
CA LEU A 187 -0.29 -8.73 -23.09
C LEU A 187 -1.28 -7.60 -22.80
N TYR A 188 -0.84 -6.36 -22.61
CA TYR A 188 -1.75 -5.26 -22.31
C TYR A 188 -1.50 -3.99 -23.12
N ASN A 189 -0.29 -3.79 -23.63
CA ASN A 189 0.08 -2.63 -24.43
C ASN A 189 0.06 -2.93 -25.94
N ASN A 190 -1.06 -3.47 -26.42
CA ASN A 190 -1.27 -3.78 -27.84
C ASN A 190 -2.47 -3.02 -28.42
N GLU A 191 -2.72 -3.15 -29.71
CA GLU A 191 -3.84 -2.47 -30.40
C GLU A 191 -5.17 -3.22 -30.31
N ILE A 192 -5.14 -4.49 -29.87
CA ILE A 192 -6.29 -5.39 -29.96
C ILE A 192 -7.07 -5.51 -28.64
N ILE A 193 -6.45 -5.15 -27.51
CA ILE A 193 -7.09 -5.07 -26.20
C ILE A 193 -8.16 -3.96 -26.20
N LYS A 194 -9.27 -4.16 -25.46
CA LYS A 194 -10.26 -3.10 -25.26
C LYS A 194 -9.63 -1.95 -24.49
N LEU A 195 -9.83 -0.72 -25.01
CA LEU A 195 -9.25 0.51 -24.47
C LEU A 195 -9.47 0.70 -22.96
N GLY A 196 -10.63 0.31 -22.43
CA GLY A 196 -10.91 0.39 -20.99
C GLY A 196 -9.94 -0.40 -20.13
N TYR A 197 -9.66 -1.66 -20.50
CA TYR A 197 -8.70 -2.50 -19.77
C TYR A 197 -7.26 -2.07 -20.04
N LYS A 198 -6.94 -1.69 -21.30
CA LYS A 198 -5.61 -1.15 -21.66
C LYS A 198 -5.21 0.00 -20.75
N ASN A 199 -6.09 1.00 -20.61
CA ASN A 199 -5.81 2.18 -19.81
C ASN A 199 -5.59 1.84 -18.33
N VAL A 200 -6.36 0.90 -17.79
CA VAL A 200 -6.20 0.44 -16.40
C VAL A 200 -4.87 -0.26 -16.20
N LEU A 201 -4.49 -1.15 -17.12
CA LEU A 201 -3.25 -1.92 -17.02
C LEU A 201 -2.01 -1.05 -17.22
N ILE A 202 -2.02 -0.12 -18.17
CA ILE A 202 -0.96 0.90 -18.32
C ILE A 202 -0.84 1.76 -17.05
N LYS A 203 -1.97 2.11 -16.44
CA LYS A 203 -1.95 2.92 -15.21
C LYS A 203 -1.41 2.17 -14.00
N LEU A 204 -1.65 0.86 -13.92
CA LEU A 204 -1.02 0.00 -12.92
C LEU A 204 0.49 -0.07 -13.16
N ASP A 205 0.91 -0.25 -14.41
CA ASP A 205 2.32 -0.30 -14.81
C ASP A 205 3.09 1.00 -14.49
N ASN A 206 2.46 2.16 -14.73
CA ASN A 206 3.04 3.45 -14.38
C ASN A 206 3.22 3.69 -12.87
N ILE A 207 2.63 2.86 -12.00
CA ILE A 207 2.82 2.94 -10.54
C ILE A 207 3.93 1.98 -10.10
N THR A 208 4.12 0.89 -10.85
CA THR A 208 5.15 -0.12 -10.55
C THR A 208 6.55 0.37 -10.97
N HIS A 209 6.64 1.24 -11.98
CA HIS A 209 7.84 1.89 -12.49
C HIS A 209 8.00 3.36 -12.06
#